data_AF-A0A7S2ANC4-F1
#
_entry.id   AF-A0A7S2ANC4-F1
#
_cell.length_a   1.000
_cell.length_b   1.000
_cell.length_c   1.000
_cell.angle_alpha   90.00
_cell.angle_beta   90.00
_cell.angle_gamma   90.00
#
_symmetry.space_group_name_H-M   'P 1'
#
loop_
_entity.id
_entity.type
_entity.pdbx_description
1 polymer ?
#
loop_
_entity_poly.entity_id
_entity_poly.type
_entity_poly.pdbx_seq_one_letter_code
_entity_poly.pdbx_strand_id
1 'polypeptide(L)'
;EDFVEIEGVRYFCTGDVGQVTPAGNLMIIDRKKDLFKGENGEYVSLSKVESLLKLSPYVEMPMAYGKTGAKSVIALISPQKGAIMKFAEQKGLEGDMQQ
;
A
#
# COMPACT_ATOMS: atom_id res chain seq x y z
N GLU A 1 7.51 -13.48 17.07
CA GLU A 1 7.27 -13.51 18.53
C GLU A 1 6.06 -12.64 18.81
N ASP A 2 5.00 -13.26 19.32
CA ASP A 2 3.70 -12.60 19.46
C ASP A 2 3.60 -11.76 20.74
N PHE A 3 4.60 -11.84 21.61
CA PHE A 3 4.65 -11.12 22.88
C PHE A 3 6.03 -10.53 23.13
N VAL A 4 6.06 -9.39 23.84
CA VAL A 4 7.28 -8.75 24.35
C VAL A 4 7.08 -8.40 25.82
N GLU A 5 8.17 -8.36 26.59
CA GLU A 5 8.15 -7.96 27.99
C GLU A 5 8.83 -6.60 28.15
N ILE A 6 8.14 -5.65 28.77
CA ILE A 6 8.62 -4.30 29.01
C ILE A 6 8.31 -3.98 30.47
N GLU A 7 9.34 -3.67 31.26
CA GLU A 7 9.22 -3.34 32.69
C GLU A 7 8.45 -4.40 33.52
N GLY A 8 8.64 -5.69 33.19
CA GLY A 8 7.97 -6.80 33.86
C GLY A 8 6.50 -7.00 33.46
N VAL A 9 6.00 -6.23 32.49
CA VAL A 9 4.67 -6.37 31.92
C VAL A 9 4.76 -7.01 30.55
N ARG A 10 3.91 -8.02 30.30
CA ARG A 10 3.84 -8.75 29.04
C ARG A 10 2.82 -8.10 28.10
N TYR A 11 3.27 -7.69 26.92
CA TYR A 11 2.46 -7.06 25.87
C TYR A 11 2.29 -7.99 24.67
N PHE A 12 1.14 -7.93 24.02
CA PHE A 12 0.88 -8.62 22.75
C PHE A 12 1.22 -7.74 21.55
N CYS A 13 1.99 -8.27 20.61
CA CYS A 13 2.43 -7.58 19.41
C CYS A 13 1.37 -7.67 18.30
N THR A 14 0.39 -6.77 18.27
CA THR A 14 -0.71 -6.78 17.28
C THR A 14 -0.21 -6.67 15.82
N GLY A 15 0.97 -6.08 15.64
CA GLY A 15 1.54 -5.77 14.33
C GLY A 15 1.00 -4.49 13.72
N ASP A 16 0.20 -3.71 14.45
CA ASP A 16 -0.26 -2.38 14.03
C ASP A 16 0.76 -1.31 14.41
N VAL A 17 0.84 -0.28 13.57
CA VAL A 17 1.61 0.94 13.83
C VAL A 17 0.61 2.00 14.29
N GLY A 18 0.82 2.51 15.49
CA GLY A 18 -0.02 3.52 16.12
C GLY A 18 0.67 4.88 16.21
N GLN A 19 -0.11 5.95 16.09
CA GLN A 19 0.31 7.32 16.39
C GLN A 19 -0.59 7.91 17.48
N VAL A 20 0.03 8.44 18.53
CA VAL A 20 -0.69 9.22 19.54
C VAL A 20 -0.81 10.67 19.04
N THR A 21 -2.04 11.14 18.91
CA THR A 21 -2.34 12.52 18.49
C THR A 21 -2.03 13.52 19.60
N PRO A 22 -1.87 14.82 19.29
CA PRO A 22 -1.72 15.87 20.31
C PRO A 22 -2.89 15.94 21.30
N ALA A 23 -4.06 15.44 20.92
CA ALA A 23 -5.24 15.36 21.77
C ALA A 23 -5.27 14.10 22.67
N GLY A 24 -4.24 13.24 22.62
CA GLY A 24 -4.14 12.03 23.45
C GLY A 24 -4.82 10.78 22.87
N ASN A 25 -5.42 10.87 21.67
CA ASN A 25 -6.05 9.71 21.02
C ASN A 25 -5.02 8.84 20.28
N LEU A 26 -5.19 7.52 20.32
CA LEU A 26 -4.41 6.57 19.52
C LEU A 26 -5.07 6.35 18.15
N MET A 27 -4.32 6.59 17.08
CA MET A 27 -4.73 6.29 15.70
C MET A 27 -3.91 5.14 15.15
N ILE A 28 -4.55 4.13 14.56
CA ILE A 28 -3.88 3.09 13.78
C ILE A 28 -3.58 3.68 12.41
N ILE A 29 -2.30 3.70 12.02
CA ILE A 29 -1.85 4.37 10.80
C ILE A 29 -1.25 3.40 9.77
N ASP A 30 -0.80 2.21 10.19
CA ASP A 30 -0.25 1.20 9.26
C ASP A 30 -0.15 -0.20 9.90
N ARG A 31 0.31 -1.18 9.11
CA ARG A 31 0.73 -2.51 9.57
C ARG A 31 2.25 -2.62 9.47
N LYS A 32 2.90 -3.18 10.49
CA LYS A 32 4.36 -3.39 10.52
C LYS A 32 4.87 -4.20 9.31
N LYS A 33 4.05 -5.11 8.78
CA LYS A 33 4.38 -5.94 7.62
C LYS A 33 4.20 -5.22 6.28
N ASP A 34 3.41 -4.15 6.24
CA ASP A 34 3.08 -3.41 5.02
C ASP A 34 4.04 -2.23 4.78
N LEU A 35 4.94 -1.97 5.74
CA LEU A 35 5.99 -0.98 5.63
C LEU A 35 7.17 -1.51 4.82
N PHE A 36 7.33 -0.99 3.62
CA PHE A 36 8.54 -1.12 2.83
C PHE A 36 9.65 -0.25 3.44
N LYS A 37 10.85 -0.82 3.58
CA LYS A 37 12.06 -0.07 3.94
C LYS A 37 13.01 -0.02 2.75
N GLY A 38 13.23 1.18 2.22
CA GLY A 38 14.14 1.41 1.10
C GLY A 38 15.61 1.35 1.48
N GLU A 39 16.49 1.44 0.48
CA GLU A 39 17.94 1.34 0.67
C GLU A 39 18.53 2.45 1.56
N ASN A 40 17.90 3.63 1.58
CA ASN A 40 18.36 4.77 2.38
C ASN A 40 17.68 4.84 3.76
N GLY A 41 16.91 3.81 4.13
CA GLY A 41 16.22 3.72 5.40
C GLY A 41 14.87 4.45 5.45
N GLU A 42 14.40 4.98 4.32
CA GLU A 42 13.06 5.52 4.18
C GLU A 42 11.99 4.43 4.31
N TYR A 43 10.84 4.80 4.87
CA TYR A 43 9.70 3.90 5.03
C TYR A 43 8.55 4.34 4.11
N VAL A 44 7.98 3.39 3.38
CA VAL A 44 6.82 3.60 2.51
C VAL A 44 5.71 2.64 2.90
N SER A 45 4.52 3.17 3.15
CA SER A 45 3.31 2.39 3.35
C SER A 45 2.80 1.85 2.01
N LEU A 46 2.90 0.54 1.80
CA LEU A 46 2.41 -0.10 0.57
C LEU A 46 0.88 0.04 0.46
N SER A 47 0.17 -0.17 1.56
CA SER A 47 -1.29 -0.08 1.64
C SER A 47 -1.81 1.33 1.35
N LYS A 48 -1.05 2.37 1.76
CA LYS A 48 -1.36 3.77 1.39
C LYS A 48 -1.15 4.03 -0.10
N VAL A 49 -0.07 3.49 -0.70
CA VAL A 49 0.17 3.59 -2.15
C VAL A 49 -0.96 2.95 -2.93
N GLU A 50 -1.37 1.73 -2.55
CA GLU A 50 -2.50 1.03 -3.16
C GLU A 50 -3.80 1.83 -3.04
N SER A 51 -4.09 2.38 -1.86
CA SER A 51 -5.28 3.19 -1.62
C SER A 51 -5.33 4.43 -2.52
N LEU A 52 -4.19 5.08 -2.74
CA LEU A 52 -4.08 6.23 -3.64
C LEU A 52 -4.21 5.82 -5.11
N LEU A 53 -3.59 4.71 -5.53
CA LEU A 53 -3.71 4.19 -6.89
C LEU A 53 -5.15 3.85 -7.25
N LYS A 54 -5.92 3.32 -6.28
CA LYS A 54 -7.32 2.95 -6.43
C LYS A 54 -8.27 4.14 -6.63
N LEU A 55 -7.82 5.37 -6.38
CA LEU A 55 -8.57 6.58 -6.72
C LEU A 55 -8.59 6.86 -8.22
N SER A 56 -7.67 6.27 -9.00
CA SER A 56 -7.64 6.41 -10.44
C SER A 56 -8.83 5.66 -11.08
N PRO A 57 -9.58 6.28 -12.01
CA PRO A 57 -10.66 5.60 -12.71
C PRO A 57 -10.17 4.46 -13.62
N TYR A 58 -8.86 4.40 -13.89
CA TYR A 58 -8.24 3.40 -14.75
C TYR A 58 -7.71 2.17 -14.00
N VAL A 59 -7.73 2.18 -12.67
CA VAL A 59 -7.16 1.12 -11.83
C VAL A 59 -8.29 0.38 -11.13
N GLU A 60 -8.39 -0.93 -11.38
CA GLU A 60 -9.36 -1.80 -10.70
C GLU A 60 -8.76 -2.40 -9.43
N MET A 61 -7.59 -3.03 -9.55
CA MET A 61 -6.90 -3.69 -8.44
C MET A 61 -5.40 -3.39 -8.48
N PRO A 62 -4.90 -2.51 -7.60
CA PRO A 62 -3.47 -2.33 -7.40
C PRO A 62 -2.94 -3.33 -6.37
N MET A 63 -1.70 -3.79 -6.57
CA MET A 63 -0.91 -4.52 -5.59
C MET A 63 0.49 -3.92 -5.56
N ALA A 64 0.84 -3.22 -4.49
CA ALA A 64 2.15 -2.65 -4.29
C ALA A 64 3.10 -3.68 -3.66
N TYR A 65 4.33 -3.72 -4.16
CA TYR A 65 5.35 -4.62 -3.66
C TYR A 65 6.69 -3.91 -3.60
N GLY A 66 7.41 -4.11 -2.49
CA GLY A 66 8.76 -3.62 -2.34
C GLY A 66 9.60 -4.63 -1.58
N LYS A 67 10.77 -4.99 -2.12
CA LYS A 67 11.75 -5.81 -1.41
C LYS A 67 12.59 -4.91 -0.50
N THR A 68 12.71 -5.23 0.78
CA THR A 68 13.56 -4.47 1.72
C THR A 68 14.97 -4.22 1.15
N GLY A 69 15.41 -2.97 1.19
CA GLY A 69 16.68 -2.53 0.62
C GLY A 69 16.68 -2.30 -0.89
N ALA A 70 15.54 -2.43 -1.56
CA ALA A 70 15.40 -1.97 -2.94
C ALA A 70 15.31 -0.43 -3.01
N LYS A 71 15.59 0.11 -4.20
CA LYS A 71 15.52 1.56 -4.48
C LYS A 71 14.10 2.10 -4.61
N SER A 72 13.15 1.22 -4.90
CA SER A 72 11.80 1.62 -5.28
C SER A 72 10.78 0.53 -4.98
N VAL A 73 9.55 0.96 -4.76
CA VAL A 73 8.34 0.13 -4.77
C VAL A 73 7.89 -0.05 -6.21
N ILE A 74 7.40 -1.24 -6.55
CA ILE A 74 6.72 -1.54 -7.81
C ILE A 74 5.24 -1.82 -7.53
N ALA A 75 4.39 -1.73 -8.56
CA ALA A 75 2.98 -2.09 -8.44
C ALA A 75 2.54 -2.97 -9.62
N LEU A 76 1.81 -4.04 -9.31
CA LEU A 76 0.98 -4.74 -10.29
C LEU A 76 -0.38 -4.05 -10.34
N ILE A 77 -0.85 -3.75 -11.54
CA ILE A 77 -2.11 -3.04 -11.77
C ILE A 77 -3.01 -3.90 -12.64
N SER A 78 -4.16 -4.30 -12.11
CA SER A 78 -5.29 -4.70 -12.94
C SER A 78 -5.98 -3.44 -13.46
N PRO A 79 -5.99 -3.20 -14.78
CA PRO A 79 -6.64 -2.04 -15.36
C PRO A 79 -8.16 -2.18 -15.32
N GLN A 80 -8.87 -1.07 -15.14
CA GLN A 80 -10.32 -1.05 -15.28
C GLN A 80 -10.69 -1.05 -16.77
N LYS A 81 -11.08 -2.22 -17.28
CA LYS A 81 -11.51 -2.48 -18.66
C LYS A 81 -12.42 -1.40 -19.23
N GLY A 82 -13.52 -1.06 -18.56
CA GLY A 82 -14.50 -0.10 -19.10
C GLY A 82 -13.90 1.30 -19.32
N ALA A 83 -13.09 1.77 -18.36
CA ALA A 83 -12.45 3.08 -18.44
C ALA A 83 -11.33 3.11 -19.50
N ILE A 84 -10.55 2.03 -19.60
CA ILE A 84 -9.47 1.91 -20.58
C ILE A 84 -10.00 1.78 -22.01
N MET A 85 -11.03 0.96 -22.25
CA MET A 85 -11.63 0.81 -23.58
C MET A 85 -12.21 2.15 -24.06
N LYS A 86 -12.95 2.84 -23.19
CA LYS A 86 -13.47 4.19 -23.50
C LYS A 86 -12.35 5.20 -23.80
N PHE A 87 -11.24 5.12 -23.07
CA PHE A 87 -10.07 5.96 -23.35
C PHE A 87 -9.41 5.62 -24.69
N ALA A 88 -9.31 4.34 -25.05
CA ALA A 88 -8.78 3.88 -26.32
C ALA A 88 -9.63 4.40 -27.50
N GLU A 89 -10.96 4.28 -27.41
CA GLU A 89 -11.91 4.82 -28.39
C GLU A 89 -11.72 6.32 -28.60
N GLN A 90 -11.62 7.10 -27.51
CA GLN A 90 -11.37 8.54 -27.57
C GLN A 90 -10.04 8.92 -28.23
N LYS A 91 -9.07 8.00 -28.21
CA LYS A 91 -7.75 8.18 -28.83
C LYS A 91 -7.65 7.58 -30.23
N GLY A 92 -8.72 6.97 -30.74
CA GLY A 92 -8.72 6.26 -32.03
C GLY A 92 -7.82 5.03 -32.03
N LEU A 93 -7.65 4.40 -30.86
CA LEU A 93 -6.87 3.17 -30.70
C LEU A 93 -7.82 1.98 -30.74
N GLU A 94 -7.46 0.97 -31.54
CA GLU A 94 -8.20 -0.29 -31.66
C GLU A 94 -7.48 -1.41 -30.90
N GLY A 95 -8.25 -2.29 -30.26
CA GLY A 95 -7.72 -3.44 -29.55
C GLY A 95 -8.76 -4.08 -28.64
N ASP A 96 -8.47 -5.28 -28.14
CA ASP A 96 -9.26 -5.95 -27.11
C ASP A 96 -8.38 -6.19 -25.87
N MET A 97 -9.01 -6.10 -24.70
CA MET A 97 -8.36 -6.44 -23.44
C MET A 97 -8.59 -7.93 -23.17
N GLN A 98 -7.59 -8.73 -23.51
CA GLN A 98 -7.52 -10.15 -23.14
C GLN A 98 -7.01 -10.29 -21.71
N GLN A 99 -7.65 -11.16 -20.93
CA GLN A 99 -7.23 -11.54 -19.57
C GLN A 99 -6.44 -12.83 -19.59
#